data_AF-A0A259CBV2-F1
#
_entry.id   AF-A0A259CBV2-F1
#
_cell.length_a   1.000
_cell.length_b   1.000
_cell.length_c   1.000
_cell.angle_alpha   90.00
_cell.angle_beta   90.00
_cell.angle_gamma   90.00
#
_symmetry.space_group_name_H-M   'P 1'
#
loop_
_entity.id
_entity.type
_entity.pdbx_description
1 polymer ?
#
loop_
_entity_poly.entity_id
_entity_poly.type
_entity_poly.pdbx_seq_one_letter_code
_entity_poly.pdbx_strand_id
1 'polypeptide(L)'
;MSTSSRKPASQGARGANAAPTEFDIWLQETFDREGSFTALVVLVRIGELKVDPLASTFVNFIGDEVRWPAIVTLFAGSGKTWDGAVFFPVLDSGGLLLNAEARSRLRALEAKVREDRLTINTGAFFDAWGRRMKVEEVLPN
;
A
#
# COMPACT_ATOMS: atom_id res chain seq x y z
N MET A 1 -33.91 36.90 22.39
CA MET A 1 -32.47 36.64 22.26
C MET A 1 -32.27 35.14 22.11
N SER A 2 -31.47 34.76 21.12
CA SER A 2 -31.46 33.47 20.46
C SER A 2 -31.05 32.29 21.32
N THR A 3 -31.69 31.15 21.02
CA THR A 3 -31.35 29.80 21.42
C THR A 3 -29.93 29.42 20.99
N SER A 4 -29.17 28.77 21.85
CA SER A 4 -28.08 27.87 21.40
C SER A 4 -28.03 26.63 22.27
N SER A 5 -28.86 25.66 21.86
CA SER A 5 -28.75 24.26 22.23
C SER A 5 -27.34 23.77 21.88
N ARG A 6 -26.58 23.30 22.87
CA ARG A 6 -25.40 22.47 22.60
C ARG A 6 -25.88 21.16 21.99
N LYS A 7 -25.79 21.09 20.66
CA LYS A 7 -25.87 19.86 19.89
C LYS A 7 -24.69 18.97 20.32
N PRO A 8 -24.90 17.74 20.82
CA PRO A 8 -23.80 16.81 20.98
C PRO A 8 -23.20 16.53 19.60
N ALA A 9 -21.88 16.64 19.50
CA ALA A 9 -21.14 16.26 18.30
C ALA A 9 -21.53 14.82 17.94
N SER A 10 -22.10 14.69 16.76
CA SER A 10 -22.66 13.48 16.19
C SER A 10 -21.63 12.37 16.20
N GLN A 11 -21.94 11.35 16.98
CA GLN A 11 -21.43 9.99 16.88
C GLN A 11 -21.79 9.48 15.46
N GLY A 12 -20.87 9.68 14.52
CA GLY A 12 -21.02 9.28 13.12
C GLY A 12 -20.33 7.94 12.87
N ALA A 13 -21.16 6.94 12.55
CA ALA A 13 -20.79 5.66 11.92
C ALA A 13 -19.85 4.72 12.71
N ARG A 14 -20.45 3.95 13.62
CA ARG A 14 -19.99 2.58 13.91
C ARG A 14 -20.17 1.73 12.64
N GLY A 15 -19.12 1.63 11.84
CA GLY A 15 -18.94 0.59 10.83
C GLY A 15 -17.72 -0.24 11.19
N ALA A 16 -17.95 -1.39 11.85
CA ALA A 16 -17.03 -2.49 12.13
C ALA A 16 -15.63 -2.14 12.69
N ASN A 17 -15.50 -2.18 14.02
CA ASN A 17 -14.21 -2.17 14.72
C ASN A 17 -13.49 -3.53 14.52
N ALA A 18 -13.05 -3.82 13.31
CA ALA A 18 -12.11 -4.89 13.04
C ALA A 18 -10.72 -4.46 13.54
N ALA A 19 -9.95 -5.39 14.09
CA ALA A 19 -8.57 -5.11 14.48
C ALA A 19 -7.76 -4.58 13.28
N PRO A 20 -6.82 -3.65 13.50
CA PRO A 20 -5.98 -3.15 12.42
C PRO A 20 -5.21 -4.30 11.76
N THR A 21 -5.18 -4.26 10.42
CA THR A 21 -4.34 -5.14 9.61
C THR A 21 -2.87 -4.75 9.74
N GLU A 22 -1.97 -5.63 9.32
CA GLU A 22 -0.54 -5.30 9.30
C GLU A 22 -0.22 -4.18 8.31
N PHE A 23 -1.04 -4.02 7.25
CA PHE A 23 -0.98 -2.84 6.39
C PHE A 23 -1.32 -1.55 7.15
N ASP A 24 -2.41 -1.55 7.93
CA ASP A 24 -2.85 -0.36 8.66
C ASP A 24 -1.78 0.09 9.67
N ILE A 25 -1.16 -0.88 10.36
CA ILE A 25 -0.05 -0.64 11.30
C ILE A 25 1.15 -0.06 10.55
N TRP A 26 1.55 -0.69 9.44
CA TRP A 26 2.69 -0.22 8.65
C TRP A 26 2.49 1.19 8.09
N LEU A 27 1.28 1.53 7.62
CA LEU A 27 0.98 2.86 7.10
C LEU A 27 1.13 3.91 8.20
N GLN A 28 0.55 3.66 9.37
CA GLN A 28 0.67 4.52 10.53
C GLN A 28 2.14 4.73 10.94
N GLU A 29 2.88 3.65 11.15
CA GLU A 29 4.30 3.73 11.53
C GLU A 29 5.17 4.45 10.49
N THR A 30 4.85 4.31 9.20
CA THR A 30 5.57 5.00 8.12
C THR A 30 5.22 6.48 8.11
N PHE A 31 3.94 6.82 8.24
CA PHE A 31 3.47 8.19 8.24
C PHE A 31 3.95 8.97 9.47
N ASP A 32 3.93 8.35 10.66
CA ASP A 32 4.40 8.97 11.91
C ASP A 32 5.89 9.36 11.83
N ARG A 33 6.68 8.56 11.10
CA ARG A 33 8.13 8.78 10.96
C ARG A 33 8.47 9.76 9.85
N GLU A 34 7.76 9.69 8.72
CA GLU A 34 8.18 10.34 7.47
C GLU A 34 7.23 11.46 7.01
N GLY A 35 6.02 11.53 7.56
CA GLY A 35 4.94 12.39 7.09
C GLY A 35 4.34 11.90 5.77
N SER A 36 3.90 12.82 4.93
CA SER A 36 3.29 12.47 3.63
C SER A 36 4.31 11.94 2.64
N PHE A 37 3.98 10.84 1.95
CA PHE A 37 4.89 10.18 1.01
C PHE A 37 4.16 9.61 -0.21
N THR A 38 4.92 9.37 -1.28
CA THR A 38 4.46 8.59 -2.42
C THR A 38 4.92 7.15 -2.26
N ALA A 39 4.02 6.19 -2.39
CA ALA A 39 4.35 4.78 -2.50
C ALA A 39 4.23 4.32 -3.95
N LEU A 40 5.30 3.72 -4.48
CA LEU A 40 5.23 2.95 -5.72
C LEU A 40 4.65 1.58 -5.39
N VAL A 41 3.70 1.10 -6.20
CA VAL A 41 2.96 -0.12 -5.92
C VAL A 41 3.14 -1.10 -7.07
N VAL A 42 3.41 -2.35 -6.74
CA VAL A 42 3.42 -3.47 -7.67
C VAL A 42 2.35 -4.48 -7.23
N LEU A 43 1.37 -4.73 -8.08
CA LEU A 43 0.41 -5.82 -7.90
C LEU A 43 1.01 -7.12 -8.39
N VAL A 44 0.84 -8.18 -7.62
CA VAL A 44 1.40 -9.49 -7.93
C VAL A 44 0.36 -10.58 -7.86
N ARG A 45 0.62 -11.65 -8.59
CA ARG A 45 -0.01 -12.96 -8.44
C ARG A 45 0.97 -13.90 -7.77
N ILE A 46 0.49 -14.63 -6.77
CA ILE A 46 1.29 -15.56 -5.99
C ILE A 46 0.93 -16.97 -6.50
N GLY A 47 1.86 -17.56 -7.25
CA GLY A 47 1.80 -18.96 -7.64
C GLY A 47 2.46 -19.86 -6.59
N GLU A 48 2.56 -21.15 -6.89
CA GLU A 48 3.09 -22.16 -5.95
C GLU A 48 4.55 -21.90 -5.55
N LEU A 49 5.42 -21.59 -6.51
CA LEU A 49 6.86 -21.34 -6.29
C LEU A 49 7.34 -20.03 -6.90
N LYS A 50 6.43 -19.12 -7.26
CA LYS A 50 6.80 -17.86 -7.91
C LYS A 50 5.82 -16.75 -7.63
N VAL A 51 6.34 -15.52 -7.68
CA VAL A 51 5.56 -14.30 -7.62
C VAL A 51 5.65 -13.57 -8.96
N ASP A 52 4.52 -13.40 -9.64
CA ASP A 52 4.42 -12.80 -10.96
C ASP A 52 3.84 -11.37 -10.86
N PRO A 53 4.57 -10.31 -11.25
CA PRO A 53 4.02 -8.96 -11.34
C PRO A 53 2.94 -8.86 -12.41
N LEU A 54 1.86 -8.15 -12.09
CA LEU A 54 0.67 -8.01 -12.93
C LEU A 54 0.50 -6.61 -13.49
N ALA A 55 0.66 -5.61 -12.62
CA ALA A 55 0.47 -4.20 -12.90
C ALA A 55 1.24 -3.39 -11.87
N SER A 56 1.53 -2.14 -12.20
CA SER A 56 2.16 -1.21 -11.28
C SER A 56 1.37 0.10 -11.26
N THR A 57 1.41 0.79 -10.13
CA THR A 57 0.82 2.12 -9.96
C THR A 57 1.60 2.88 -8.90
N PHE A 58 1.19 4.11 -8.60
CA PHE A 58 1.69 4.83 -7.43
C PHE A 58 0.51 5.48 -6.72
N VAL A 59 0.64 5.61 -5.40
CA VAL A 59 -0.35 6.24 -4.53
C VAL A 59 0.34 7.25 -3.64
N ASN A 60 -0.37 8.34 -3.32
CA ASN A 60 0.11 9.35 -2.39
C ASN A 60 -0.63 9.20 -1.08
N PHE A 61 0.11 9.05 0.02
CA PHE A 61 -0.43 9.05 1.37
C PHE A 61 -0.22 10.43 1.99
N ILE A 62 -1.32 11.13 2.26
CA ILE A 62 -1.35 12.47 2.87
C ILE A 62 -1.70 12.36 4.37
N GLY A 63 -2.15 11.18 4.81
CA GLY A 63 -2.48 10.80 6.18
C GLY A 63 -2.47 9.27 6.33
N ASP A 64 -2.71 8.78 7.54
CA ASP A 64 -2.73 7.35 7.90
C ASP A 64 -4.15 6.77 8.00
N GLU A 65 -5.18 7.50 7.58
CA GLU A 65 -6.59 7.09 7.72
C GLU A 65 -7.01 6.04 6.69
N VAL A 66 -6.20 5.84 5.64
CA VAL A 66 -6.48 4.86 4.58
C VAL A 66 -6.34 3.46 5.14
N ARG A 67 -7.47 2.74 5.20
CA ARG A 67 -7.51 1.36 5.66
C ARG A 67 -7.37 0.36 4.52
N TRP A 68 -6.89 -0.85 4.82
CA TRP A 68 -6.71 -1.91 3.83
C TRP A 68 -7.92 -2.16 2.90
N PRO A 69 -9.19 -2.16 3.35
CA PRO A 69 -10.34 -2.35 2.46
C PRO A 69 -10.45 -1.28 1.34
N ALA A 70 -10.02 -0.05 1.62
CA ALA A 70 -10.01 1.03 0.62
C ALA A 70 -8.94 0.77 -0.45
N ILE A 71 -7.77 0.25 -0.05
CA ILE A 71 -6.70 -0.18 -0.96
C ILE A 71 -7.16 -1.34 -1.84
N VAL A 72 -7.82 -2.34 -1.25
CA VAL A 72 -8.38 -3.48 -2.01
C VAL A 72 -9.35 -2.99 -3.08
N THR A 73 -10.23 -2.06 -2.70
CA THR A 73 -11.20 -1.44 -3.61
C THR A 73 -10.49 -0.67 -4.73
N LEU A 74 -9.44 0.09 -4.41
CA LEU A 74 -8.63 0.82 -5.39
C LEU A 74 -8.00 -0.14 -6.41
N PHE A 75 -7.41 -1.24 -5.94
CA PHE A 75 -6.74 -2.21 -6.82
C PHE A 75 -7.71 -3.09 -7.61
N ALA A 76 -8.92 -3.34 -7.09
CA ALA A 76 -9.99 -3.98 -7.85
C ALA A 76 -10.33 -3.18 -9.14
N GLY A 77 -10.18 -1.85 -9.11
CA GLY A 77 -10.33 -0.98 -10.28
C GLY A 77 -9.35 -1.27 -11.42
N SER A 78 -8.26 -2.01 -11.17
CA SER A 78 -7.31 -2.42 -12.23
C SER A 78 -7.85 -3.51 -13.17
N GLY A 79 -8.94 -4.20 -12.78
CA GLY A 79 -9.50 -5.34 -13.51
C GLY A 79 -8.59 -6.58 -13.54
N LYS A 80 -7.51 -6.61 -12.73
CA LYS A 80 -6.63 -7.77 -12.59
C LYS A 80 -7.02 -8.59 -11.37
N THR A 81 -6.94 -9.92 -11.49
CA THR A 81 -6.95 -10.82 -10.34
C THR A 81 -5.56 -10.80 -9.71
N TRP A 82 -5.43 -10.24 -8.51
CA TRP A 82 -4.18 -10.09 -7.77
C TRP A 82 -4.27 -10.78 -6.40
N ASP A 83 -3.15 -11.30 -5.91
CA ASP A 83 -3.07 -12.02 -4.63
C ASP A 83 -2.33 -11.22 -3.56
N GLY A 84 -1.47 -10.27 -3.98
CA GLY A 84 -0.81 -9.35 -3.09
C GLY A 84 -0.36 -8.06 -3.76
N ALA A 85 0.02 -7.09 -2.93
CA ALA A 85 0.51 -5.78 -3.33
C ALA A 85 1.76 -5.41 -2.55
N VAL A 86 2.78 -4.92 -3.27
CA VAL A 86 4.05 -4.49 -2.69
C VAL A 86 4.14 -2.98 -2.78
N PHE A 87 4.34 -2.32 -1.64
CA PHE A 87 4.48 -0.87 -1.52
C PHE A 87 5.95 -0.51 -1.30
N PHE A 88 6.46 0.42 -2.10
CA PHE A 88 7.81 0.97 -1.98
C PHE A 88 7.69 2.46 -1.68
N PRO A 89 7.73 2.87 -0.39
CA PRO A 89 7.75 4.27 -0.01
C PRO A 89 8.95 4.99 -0.61
N VAL A 90 8.71 6.16 -1.17
CA VAL A 90 9.75 7.07 -1.62
C VAL A 90 9.84 8.21 -0.61
N LEU A 91 10.90 8.20 0.17
CA LEU A 91 11.07 9.06 1.36
C LEU A 91 12.13 10.15 1.18
N ASP A 92 12.93 10.07 0.10
CA ASP A 92 14.05 10.97 -0.16
C ASP A 92 13.67 12.30 -0.84
N SER A 93 12.41 12.45 -1.25
CA SER A 93 11.92 13.60 -2.02
C SER A 93 11.49 14.81 -1.19
N GLY A 94 11.53 14.74 0.15
CA GLY A 94 11.07 15.82 1.03
C GLY A 94 9.56 16.10 0.93
N GLY A 95 8.78 15.12 0.45
CA GLY A 95 7.34 15.22 0.20
C GLY A 95 6.88 14.33 -0.95
N LEU A 96 5.67 14.60 -1.46
CA LEU A 96 5.08 13.82 -2.55
C LEU A 96 5.85 13.99 -3.87
N LEU A 97 5.95 12.91 -4.63
CA LEU A 97 6.54 12.95 -5.97
C LEU A 97 5.63 13.66 -6.97
N LEU A 98 6.25 14.33 -7.93
CA LEU A 98 5.57 14.75 -9.15
C LEU A 98 5.22 13.54 -10.01
N ASN A 99 4.08 13.58 -10.70
CA ASN A 99 3.59 12.45 -11.51
C ASN A 99 4.59 11.94 -12.55
N ALA A 100 5.37 12.82 -13.17
CA ALA A 100 6.38 12.43 -14.16
C ALA A 100 7.53 11.63 -13.51
N GLU A 101 7.95 12.07 -12.32
CA GLU A 101 8.99 11.41 -11.55
C GLU A 101 8.50 10.07 -10.99
N ALA A 102 7.30 10.03 -10.42
CA ALA A 102 6.68 8.79 -9.93
C ALA A 102 6.61 7.74 -11.04
N ARG A 103 6.17 8.11 -12.26
CA ARG A 103 6.17 7.21 -13.43
C ARG A 103 7.57 6.75 -13.84
N SER A 104 8.56 7.62 -13.77
CA SER A 104 9.95 7.27 -14.07
C SER A 104 10.49 6.24 -13.08
N ARG A 105 10.34 6.52 -11.77
CA ARG A 105 10.77 5.61 -10.70
C ARG A 105 9.99 4.28 -10.72
N LEU A 106 8.71 4.31 -11.05
CA LEU A 106 7.89 3.10 -11.20
C LEU A 106 8.41 2.19 -12.31
N ARG A 107 8.75 2.74 -13.49
CA ARG A 107 9.35 1.95 -14.58
C ARG A 107 10.70 1.34 -14.20
N ALA A 108 11.53 2.09 -13.48
CA ALA A 108 12.80 1.57 -12.98
C ALA A 108 12.59 0.43 -11.96
N LEU A 109 11.62 0.58 -11.06
CA LEU A 109 11.22 -0.45 -10.11
C LEU A 109 10.70 -1.71 -10.82
N GLU A 110 9.85 -1.57 -11.83
CA GLU A 110 9.36 -2.70 -12.63
C GLU A 110 10.49 -3.49 -13.29
N ALA A 111 11.49 -2.78 -13.84
CA ALA A 111 12.66 -3.41 -14.43
C ALA A 111 13.46 -4.20 -13.38
N LYS A 112 13.72 -3.60 -12.21
CA LYS A 112 14.41 -4.26 -11.09
C LYS A 112 13.67 -5.49 -10.60
N VAL A 113 12.36 -5.40 -10.39
CA VAL A 113 11.54 -6.53 -9.95
C VAL A 113 11.56 -7.64 -11.01
N ARG A 114 11.60 -7.31 -12.31
CA ARG A 114 11.71 -8.27 -13.42
C ARG A 114 13.05 -9.00 -13.42
N GLU A 115 14.13 -8.30 -13.13
CA GLU A 115 15.47 -8.86 -13.06
C GLU A 115 15.68 -9.72 -11.81
N ASP A 116 15.25 -9.20 -10.65
CA ASP A 116 15.37 -9.88 -9.36
C ASP A 116 14.04 -9.79 -8.58
N ARG A 117 13.39 -10.95 -8.42
CA ARG A 117 12.13 -11.08 -7.68
C ARG A 117 12.30 -10.83 -6.18
N LEU A 118 13.49 -11.01 -5.62
CA LEU A 118 13.75 -10.73 -4.20
C LEU A 118 13.70 -9.23 -3.90
N THR A 119 13.76 -8.36 -4.91
CA THR A 119 13.49 -6.92 -4.78
C THR A 119 12.16 -6.66 -4.06
N ILE A 120 11.17 -7.54 -4.19
CA ILE A 120 9.88 -7.45 -3.49
C ILE A 120 10.06 -7.30 -1.97
N ASN A 121 11.06 -7.96 -1.38
CA ASN A 121 11.32 -7.91 0.06
C ASN A 121 11.87 -6.58 0.56
N THR A 122 12.34 -5.72 -0.34
CA THR A 122 12.77 -4.36 0.02
C THR A 122 11.58 -3.41 0.21
N GLY A 123 10.40 -3.82 -0.26
CA GLY A 123 9.14 -3.11 -0.05
C GLY A 123 8.31 -3.73 1.07
N ALA A 124 7.19 -3.07 1.36
CA ALA A 124 6.15 -3.56 2.23
C ALA A 124 5.17 -4.42 1.43
N PHE A 125 5.29 -5.74 1.56
CA PHE A 125 4.48 -6.71 0.82
C PHE A 125 3.31 -7.20 1.66
N PHE A 126 2.10 -7.12 1.12
CA PHE A 126 0.87 -7.58 1.77
C PHE A 126 0.05 -8.49 0.86
N ASP A 127 -0.62 -9.48 1.45
CA ASP A 127 -1.61 -10.31 0.76
C ASP A 127 -2.99 -9.63 0.67
N ALA A 128 -3.95 -10.25 -0.02
CA ALA A 128 -5.32 -9.73 -0.17
C ALA A 128 -6.05 -9.43 1.16
N TRP A 129 -5.60 -9.97 2.30
CA TRP A 129 -6.16 -9.72 3.63
C TRP A 129 -5.40 -8.66 4.43
N GLY A 130 -4.34 -8.08 3.87
CA GLY A 130 -3.55 -7.02 4.49
C GLY A 130 -2.53 -7.55 5.49
N ARG A 131 -2.18 -8.85 5.41
CA ARG A 131 -1.14 -9.48 6.22
C ARG A 131 0.22 -9.33 5.56
N ARG A 132 1.27 -9.14 6.36
CA ARG A 132 2.64 -8.96 5.87
C ARG A 132 3.15 -10.28 5.29
N MET A 133 3.75 -10.19 4.11
CA MET A 133 4.30 -11.31 3.38
C MET A 133 5.80 -11.10 3.14
N LYS A 134 6.51 -12.19 2.91
CA LYS A 134 7.92 -12.20 2.51
C LYS A 134 8.12 -13.28 1.45
N VAL A 135 8.95 -13.00 0.46
CA VAL A 135 9.37 -13.96 -0.56
C VAL A 135 10.69 -14.59 -0.12
N GLU A 136 10.77 -15.91 -0.17
CA GLU A 136 12.00 -16.64 0.15
C GLU A 136 12.42 -17.50 -1.04
N GLU A 137 13.72 -17.62 -1.24
CA GLU A 137 14.28 -18.48 -2.27
C GLU A 137 14.14 -19.94 -1.81
N VAL A 138 13.61 -20.79 -2.69
CA VAL A 138 13.55 -22.23 -2.44
C VAL A 138 14.86 -22.82 -2.93
N LEU A 139 15.72 -23.23 -1.99
CA LEU A 139 16.90 -24.03 -2.33
C LEU A 139 16.43 -25.40 -2.84
N PRO A 140 16.94 -25.90 -3.98
CA PRO A 140 16.64 -27.25 -4.42
C PRO A 140 17.14 -28.25 -3.37
N ASN A 141 16.26 -29.17 -2.96
CA ASN A 141 16.59 -30.32 -2.12
C ASN A 141 17.50 -31.31 -2.85
#